data_AF-A0A1J8P4E6-F1
#
_entry.id   AF-A0A1J8P4E6-F1
#
_cell.length_a   1.000
_cell.length_b   1.000
_cell.length_c   1.000
_cell.angle_alpha   90.00
_cell.angle_beta   90.00
_cell.angle_gamma   90.00
#
_symmetry.space_group_name_H-M   'P 1'
#
loop_
_entity.id
_entity.type
_entity.pdbx_description
1 polymer ?
#
loop_
_entity_poly.entity_id
_entity_poly.type
_entity_poly.pdbx_seq_one_letter_code
_entity_poly.pdbx_strand_id
1 'polypeptide(L)'
;DIEVCVGDVITRGKDSIKTLRYLQSNNIKSVLGNHEDKIVRYLQHQESVKENPIVLDEDEQDIVVNLNAEDVSYLKNMPLFMRFEKITILHGGLQNRQNLNKISKKSRAQ
;
A
#
# COMPACT_ATOMS: atom_id res chain seq x y z
N ASP A 1 -3.52 -22.68 3.44
CA ASP A 1 -4.57 -21.65 3.50
C ASP A 1 -4.19 -20.44 2.65
N ILE A 2 -5.12 -19.49 2.45
CA ILE A 2 -4.85 -18.20 1.80
C ILE A 2 -5.05 -17.13 2.86
N GLU A 3 -4.00 -16.36 3.13
CA GLU A 3 -4.02 -15.26 4.08
C GLU A 3 -3.93 -13.93 3.33
N VAL A 4 -4.81 -12.99 3.71
CA VAL A 4 -4.90 -11.68 3.07
C VAL A 4 -5.11 -10.59 4.13
N CYS A 5 -4.20 -9.63 4.19
CA CYS A 5 -4.33 -8.40 4.95
C CYS A 5 -5.17 -7.35 4.21
N VAL A 6 -5.88 -6.52 4.96
CA VAL A 6 -6.78 -5.48 4.45
C VAL A 6 -6.09 -4.12 4.22
N GLY A 7 -4.76 -4.09 4.14
CA GLY A 7 -3.95 -2.88 4.08
C GLY A 7 -3.52 -2.36 5.46
N ASP A 8 -2.77 -1.26 5.48
CA ASP A 8 -2.21 -0.61 6.68
C ASP A 8 -1.37 -1.58 7.54
N VAL A 9 -0.43 -2.25 6.87
CA VAL A 9 0.52 -3.19 7.47
C VAL A 9 1.83 -2.50 7.90
N ILE A 10 2.04 -1.26 7.43
CA ILE A 10 3.15 -0.39 7.86
C ILE A 10 2.61 0.91 8.48
N THR A 11 3.49 1.61 9.19
CA THR A 11 3.27 2.84 9.99
C THR A 11 2.59 2.60 11.36
N ARG A 12 2.77 3.55 12.28
CA ARG A 12 2.18 3.62 13.64
C ARG A 12 2.61 2.51 14.62
N GLY A 13 3.42 1.56 14.18
CA GLY A 13 3.91 0.43 14.97
C GLY A 13 5.42 0.31 14.92
N LYS A 14 6.02 -0.22 15.99
CA LYS A 14 7.48 -0.31 16.19
C LYS A 14 8.22 -1.17 15.15
N ASP A 15 7.53 -2.08 14.48
CA ASP A 15 8.14 -3.14 13.68
C ASP A 15 7.59 -3.17 12.23
N SER A 16 7.21 -2.03 11.67
CA SER A 16 6.63 -1.90 10.31
C SER A 16 7.42 -2.67 9.23
N ILE A 17 8.75 -2.52 9.20
CA ILE A 17 9.60 -3.22 8.22
C ILE A 17 9.61 -4.73 8.45
N LYS A 18 9.62 -5.19 9.71
CA LYS A 18 9.58 -6.62 10.02
C LYS A 18 8.22 -7.22 9.63
N THR A 19 7.13 -6.50 9.88
CA THR A 19 5.78 -6.90 9.44
C THR A 19 5.72 -7.04 7.93
N LEU A 20 6.20 -6.04 7.18
CA LEU A 20 6.23 -6.08 5.72
C LEU A 20 6.99 -7.31 5.18
N ARG A 21 8.18 -7.57 5.72
CA ARG A 21 9.01 -8.71 5.32
C ARG A 21 8.43 -10.05 5.77
N TYR A 22 7.73 -10.09 6.90
CA TYR A 22 6.99 -11.27 7.34
C TYR A 22 5.88 -11.63 6.35
N LEU A 23 5.15 -10.64 5.84
CA LEU A 23 4.15 -10.86 4.79
C LEU A 23 4.78 -11.45 3.53
N GLN A 24 5.89 -10.87 3.08
CA GLN A 24 6.63 -11.35 1.90
C GLN A 24 7.11 -12.79 2.07
N SER A 25 7.77 -13.12 3.20
CA SER A 25 8.38 -14.43 3.40
C SER A 25 7.37 -15.56 3.61
N ASN A 26 6.17 -15.23 4.12
CA ASN A 26 5.08 -16.19 4.35
C ASN A 26 4.04 -16.23 3.21
N ASN A 27 4.29 -15.52 2.10
CA ASN A 27 3.35 -15.43 0.97
C ASN A 27 1.94 -14.94 1.38
N ILE A 28 1.89 -14.06 2.39
CA ILE A 28 0.67 -13.39 2.84
C ILE A 28 0.43 -12.21 1.91
N LYS A 29 -0.78 -12.12 1.37
CA LYS A 29 -1.16 -11.07 0.42
C LYS A 29 -1.67 -9.85 1.19
N SER A 30 -1.51 -8.65 0.63
CA SER A 30 -2.16 -7.45 1.17
C SER A 30 -2.73 -6.59 0.06
N VAL A 31 -3.88 -5.98 0.31
CA VAL A 31 -4.36 -4.86 -0.51
C VAL A 31 -3.66 -3.57 -0.09
N LEU A 32 -3.60 -2.59 -0.98
CA LEU A 32 -3.01 -1.29 -0.73
C LEU A 32 -3.88 -0.48 0.24
N GLY A 33 -3.35 -0.18 1.44
CA GLY A 33 -3.96 0.74 2.40
C GLY A 33 -3.61 2.19 2.11
N ASN A 34 -4.19 3.12 2.88
CA ASN A 34 -3.89 4.54 2.71
C ASN A 34 -2.48 4.89 3.20
N HIS A 35 -1.98 4.17 4.21
CA HIS A 35 -0.62 4.36 4.71
C HIS A 35 0.43 3.88 3.69
N GLU A 36 0.23 2.71 3.07
CA GLU A 36 1.12 2.26 1.98
C GLU A 36 1.03 3.17 0.75
N ASP A 37 -0.17 3.62 0.36
CA ASP A 37 -0.35 4.53 -0.78
C ASP A 37 0.45 5.83 -0.61
N LYS A 38 0.45 6.41 0.59
CA LYS A 38 1.23 7.62 0.89
C LYS A 38 2.73 7.40 0.66
N ILE A 39 3.29 6.30 1.17
CA ILE A 39 4.71 5.95 0.98
C ILE A 39 5.02 5.67 -0.48
N VAL A 40 4.17 4.89 -1.18
CA VAL A 40 4.34 4.61 -2.61
C VAL A 40 4.36 5.90 -3.43
N ARG A 41 3.44 6.83 -3.16
CA ARG A 41 3.40 8.12 -3.84
C ARG A 41 4.62 8.96 -3.51
N TYR A 42 5.07 8.97 -2.26
CA TYR A 42 6.30 9.67 -1.85
C TYR A 42 7.51 9.17 -2.66
N LEU A 43 7.70 7.85 -2.71
CA LEU A 43 8.80 7.23 -3.46
C LEU A 43 8.73 7.53 -4.96
N GLN A 44 7.52 7.52 -5.56
CA GLN A 44 7.33 7.91 -6.96
C GLN A 44 7.67 9.38 -7.23
N HIS A 45 7.37 10.27 -6.28
CA HIS A 45 7.73 11.68 -6.41
C HIS A 45 9.22 11.94 -6.20
N GLN A 46 9.91 11.15 -5.38
CA GLN A 46 11.37 11.23 -5.25
C GLN A 46 12.11 10.88 -6.54
N GLU A 47 11.51 10.07 -7.42
CA GLU A 47 12.05 9.78 -8.75
C GLU A 47 11.87 10.96 -9.73
N SER A 48 11.13 12.00 -9.35
CA SER A 48 10.88 13.20 -10.16
C SER A 48 11.89 14.32 -9.86
N VAL A 49 12.10 15.21 -10.84
CA VAL A 49 12.94 16.42 -10.68
C VAL A 49 12.24 17.51 -9.84
N LYS A 50 10.92 17.40 -9.68
CA LYS A 50 10.12 18.38 -8.92
C LYS A 50 10.19 18.10 -7.43
N GLU A 51 10.05 19.15 -6.64
CA GLU A 51 9.91 19.04 -5.19
C GLU A 51 8.76 18.09 -4.82
N ASN A 52 9.00 17.21 -3.86
CA ASN A 52 8.04 16.22 -3.43
C ASN A 52 6.96 16.90 -2.57
N PRO A 53 5.68 16.94 -3.00
CA PRO A 53 4.62 17.60 -2.24
C PRO A 53 4.17 16.78 -1.03
N ILE A 54 4.65 15.53 -0.87
CA ILE A 54 4.24 14.63 0.19
C ILE A 54 5.18 14.79 1.39
N VAL A 55 4.61 15.22 2.50
CA VAL A 55 5.32 15.35 3.77
C VAL A 55 5.16 14.06 4.57
N LEU A 56 6.30 13.52 5.00
CA LEU A 56 6.37 12.36 5.87
C LEU A 56 6.57 12.78 7.32
N ASP A 57 5.91 12.10 8.25
CA ASP A 57 6.24 12.19 9.68
C ASP A 57 7.51 11.39 10.02
N GLU A 58 7.93 11.43 11.29
CA GLU A 58 9.17 10.78 11.74
C GLU A 58 9.14 9.25 11.54
N ASP A 59 8.00 8.60 11.76
CA ASP A 59 7.83 7.15 11.61
C ASP A 59 7.88 6.75 10.13
N GLU A 60 7.17 7.49 9.28
CA GLU A 60 7.19 7.27 7.84
C GLU A 60 8.57 7.52 7.23
N GLN A 61 9.32 8.50 7.73
CA GLN A 61 10.71 8.75 7.31
C GLN A 61 11.62 7.57 7.68
N ASP A 62 11.53 7.07 8.92
CA ASP A 62 12.29 5.90 9.36
C ASP A 62 11.97 4.68 8.51
N ILE A 63 10.69 4.44 8.21
CA ILE A 63 10.27 3.37 7.32
C ILE A 63 10.95 3.53 5.95
N VAL A 64 10.83 4.70 5.32
CA VAL A 64 11.40 4.93 3.97
C VAL A 64 12.90 4.71 3.93
N VAL A 65 13.65 5.16 4.93
CA VAL A 65 15.11 4.98 5.01
C VAL A 65 15.49 3.50 5.15
N ASN A 66 14.65 2.70 5.79
CA ASN A 66 14.90 1.27 6.05
C ASN A 66 14.32 0.31 5.00
N LEU A 67 13.57 0.81 4.01
CA LEU A 67 13.06 0.02 2.89
C LEU A 67 14.19 -0.37 1.93
N ASN A 68 14.23 -1.64 1.53
CA ASN A 68 15.11 -2.09 0.45
C ASN A 68 14.35 -2.15 -0.91
N ALA A 69 15.06 -2.48 -1.99
CA ALA A 69 14.46 -2.52 -3.33
C ALA A 69 13.31 -3.55 -3.47
N GLU A 70 13.39 -4.68 -2.76
CA GLU A 70 12.34 -5.70 -2.75
C GLU A 70 11.10 -5.20 -2.00
N ASP A 71 11.30 -4.55 -0.86
CA ASP A 71 10.24 -3.92 -0.08
C ASP A 71 9.50 -2.85 -0.90
N VAL A 72 10.26 -1.98 -1.58
CA VAL A 72 9.71 -0.96 -2.47
C VAL A 72 8.94 -1.60 -3.64
N SER A 73 9.48 -2.65 -4.24
CA SER A 73 8.81 -3.39 -5.33
C SER A 73 7.50 -4.02 -4.83
N TYR A 74 7.50 -4.62 -3.64
CA TYR A 74 6.32 -5.23 -3.04
C TYR A 74 5.23 -4.16 -2.80
N LEU A 75 5.57 -3.03 -2.17
CA LEU A 75 4.63 -1.92 -1.93
C LEU A 75 4.04 -1.36 -3.23
N LYS A 76 4.88 -1.10 -4.24
CA LYS A 76 4.43 -0.58 -5.55
C LYS A 76 3.50 -1.56 -6.30
N ASN A 77 3.60 -2.86 -6.01
CA ASN A 77 2.82 -3.91 -6.65
C ASN A 77 1.58 -4.34 -5.85
N MET A 78 1.32 -3.79 -4.66
CA MET A 78 0.10 -4.07 -3.91
C MET A 78 -1.15 -3.70 -4.74
N PRO A 79 -2.12 -4.61 -4.89
CA PRO A 79 -3.34 -4.31 -5.62
C PRO A 79 -4.30 -3.48 -4.75
N LEU A 80 -5.07 -2.61 -5.40
CA LEU A 80 -6.12 -1.82 -4.73
C LEU A 80 -7.24 -2.71 -4.15
N PHE A 81 -7.50 -3.86 -4.77
CA PHE A 81 -8.46 -4.85 -4.30
C PHE A 81 -8.06 -6.25 -4.76
N MET A 82 -8.55 -7.26 -4.06
CA MET A 82 -8.47 -8.67 -4.48
C MET A 82 -9.87 -9.28 -4.50
N ARG A 83 -10.10 -10.23 -5.40
CA ARG A 83 -11.38 -10.94 -5.49
C ARG A 83 -11.15 -12.44 -5.48
N PHE A 84 -11.83 -13.12 -4.57
CA PHE A 84 -11.87 -14.57 -4.43
C PHE A 84 -13.32 -15.00 -4.52
N GLU A 85 -13.73 -15.45 -5.70
CA GLU A 85 -15.13 -15.78 -6.00
C GLU A 85 -16.10 -14.62 -5.62
N LYS A 86 -16.90 -14.82 -4.57
CA LYS A 86 -17.89 -13.86 -4.06
C LYS A 86 -17.32 -12.91 -3.00
N ILE A 87 -16.09 -13.11 -2.56
CA ILE A 87 -15.41 -12.29 -1.55
C ILE A 87 -14.56 -11.24 -2.27
N THR A 88 -14.78 -9.97 -1.94
CA THR A 88 -13.94 -8.86 -2.40
C THR A 88 -13.28 -8.22 -1.20
N ILE A 89 -11.96 -8.07 -1.27
CA ILE A 89 -11.14 -7.49 -0.23
C ILE A 89 -10.60 -6.16 -0.76
N LEU A 90 -10.80 -5.11 0.03
CA LEU A 90 -10.23 -3.78 -0.21
C LEU A 90 -10.15 -3.03 1.11
N HIS A 91 -9.31 -2.01 1.17
CA HIS A 91 -9.01 -1.30 2.41
C HIS A 91 -10.15 -0.37 2.88
N GLY A 92 -10.55 0.60 2.05
CA GLY A 92 -11.47 1.68 2.45
C GLY A 92 -12.96 1.46 2.16
N GLY A 93 -13.36 0.26 1.73
CA GLY A 93 -14.74 -0.01 1.32
C GLY A 93 -15.15 0.64 -0.02
N LEU A 94 -16.40 0.40 -0.43
CA LEU A 94 -16.94 0.86 -1.72
C LEU A 94 -18.08 1.84 -1.52
N GLN A 95 -18.09 2.89 -2.33
CA GLN A 95 -19.26 3.75 -2.41
C GLN A 95 -20.38 3.04 -3.16
N ASN A 96 -21.62 3.38 -2.78
CA ASN A 96 -22.80 2.88 -3.47
C ASN A 96 -22.70 3.17 -4.98
N ARG A 97 -22.98 2.16 -5.81
CA ARG A 97 -22.97 2.22 -7.29
C ARG A 97 -21.59 2.34 -7.94
N GLN A 98 -20.50 2.22 -7.18
CA GLN A 98 -19.15 2.21 -7.76
C GLN A 98 -18.88 0.89 -8.49
N ASN A 99 -18.42 0.98 -9.74
CA ASN A 99 -18.10 -0.22 -10.54
C ASN A 99 -16.60 -0.53 -10.44
N LEU A 100 -16.25 -1.54 -9.65
CA LEU A 100 -14.88 -2.03 -9.45
C LEU A 100 -14.13 -2.31 -10.75
N ASN A 101 -14.80 -2.88 -11.76
CA ASN A 101 -14.18 -3.23 -13.03
C ASN A 101 -13.82 -1.99 -13.88
N LYS A 102 -14.31 -0.80 -13.51
CA LYS A 102 -14.01 0.48 -14.15
C LYS A 102 -13.08 1.36 -13.31
N ILE A 103 -12.65 0.91 -12.12
CA ILE A 103 -11.67 1.64 -11.32
C ILE A 103 -10.30 1.45 -11.96
N SER A 104 -9.88 2.41 -12.79
CA SER A 104 -8.46 2.54 -13.14
C SER A 104 -7.67 2.97 -11.90
N LYS A 105 -6.36 2.66 -11.84
CA LYS A 105 -5.39 3.11 -10.80
C LYS A 105 -5.36 4.65 -10.54
N LYS A 106 -6.25 5.43 -11.17
CA LYS A 106 -6.34 6.90 -11.16
C LYS A 106 -7.77 7.42 -10.99
N SER A 107 -8.66 6.77 -10.23
CA SER A 107 -9.87 7.46 -9.79
C SER A 107 -9.51 8.49 -8.74
N ARG A 108 -9.19 9.69 -9.23
CA ARG A 108 -8.87 10.92 -8.51
C ARG A 108 -9.82 11.10 -7.32
N ALA A 109 -9.26 11.23 -6.12
CA ALA A 109 -9.93 11.93 -5.05
C ALA A 109 -10.34 13.32 -5.59
N GLN A 110 -11.64 13.61 -5.60
CA GLN A 110 -12.14 14.98 -5.62
C GLN A 110 -12.10 15.52 -4.20
#